data_AF-A0A497M8I7-F1
#
_entry.id   AF-A0A497M8I7-F1
#
_cell.length_a   1.000
_cell.length_b   1.000
_cell.length_c   1.000
_cell.angle_alpha   90.00
_cell.angle_beta   90.00
_cell.angle_gamma   90.00
#
_symmetry.space_group_name_H-M   'P 1'
#
loop_
_entity.id
_entity.type
_entity.pdbx_description
1 polymer ?
#
loop_
_entity_poly.entity_id
_entity_poly.type
_entity_poly.pdbx_seq_one_letter_code
_entity_poly.pdbx_strand_id
1 'polypeptide(L)'
;MEELALGFLLGGLLGLGFGKSQARGFEEVIDKSKARLDHLAFFKVIPPIRLFSKVKVTTKFYKEAVWGFIVGLPNSSIAMSVKVLEVGLKRKYKEGRLIELIDKLQVESSMKDLAHGIRIIRNAVMHEEKEYSDADALEVLRHVSSILNRIYPFNSLLLFLQCPSKHEFTESVENSKFYLANILRFKCPNCGKIVPYIVGTEFGIPMVE
;
A
#
# COMPACT_ATOMS: atom_id res chain seq x y z
N MET A 1 8.60 0.16 24.60
CA MET A 1 9.59 -0.60 23.81
C MET A 1 9.34 -0.49 22.29
N GLU A 2 8.31 0.22 21.84
CA GLU A 2 8.00 0.38 20.41
C GLU A 2 8.77 1.52 19.70
N GLU A 3 9.22 2.56 20.42
CA GLU A 3 10.17 3.55 19.88
C GLU A 3 11.49 2.92 19.40
N LEU A 4 11.85 1.77 19.97
CA LEU A 4 13.08 1.05 19.68
C LEU A 4 13.04 0.31 18.33
N ALA A 5 11.86 -0.07 17.82
CA ALA A 5 11.76 -0.85 16.58
C ALA A 5 11.94 0.02 15.33
N LEU A 6 11.38 1.24 15.34
CA LEU A 6 11.63 2.25 14.31
C LEU A 6 13.08 2.76 14.41
N GLY A 7 13.55 2.97 15.65
CA GLY A 7 14.94 3.30 15.94
C GLY A 7 15.94 2.22 15.49
N PHE A 8 15.56 0.94 15.49
CA PHE A 8 16.44 -0.14 14.98
C PHE A 8 16.39 -0.30 13.47
N LEU A 9 15.24 -0.11 12.81
CA LEU A 9 15.14 -0.21 11.36
C LEU A 9 15.74 1.01 10.64
N LEU A 10 15.59 2.20 11.21
CA LEU A 10 16.17 3.45 10.68
C LEU A 10 17.57 3.72 11.26
N GLY A 11 17.82 3.38 12.53
CA GLY A 11 19.14 3.48 13.16
C GLY A 11 20.07 2.31 12.87
N GLY A 12 19.59 1.15 12.41
CA GLY A 12 20.46 0.07 11.94
C GLY A 12 21.17 0.39 10.62
N LEU A 13 20.59 1.27 9.80
CA LEU A 13 21.16 1.72 8.53
C LEU A 13 21.92 3.05 8.63
N LEU A 14 21.66 3.87 9.67
CA LEU A 14 22.21 5.23 9.78
C LEU A 14 22.74 5.61 11.19
N GLY A 15 22.61 4.74 12.18
CA GLY A 15 22.80 5.04 13.61
C GLY A 15 24.17 4.70 14.16
N LEU A 16 25.22 5.22 13.53
CA LEU A 16 26.55 5.34 14.16
C LEU A 16 27.12 6.74 13.88
N GLY A 17 26.51 7.74 14.50
CA GLY A 17 27.05 9.08 14.60
C GLY A 17 25.97 10.16 14.55
N PHE A 18 26.13 11.18 15.39
CA PHE A 18 25.57 12.53 15.26
C PHE A 18 24.29 12.90 16.08
N GLY A 19 24.52 13.51 17.25
CA GLY A 19 24.03 14.85 17.61
C GLY A 19 22.52 15.13 17.82
N LYS A 20 22.20 15.82 18.93
CA LYS A 20 20.85 16.33 19.32
C LYS A 20 20.11 17.17 18.26
N SER A 21 20.76 17.66 17.20
CA SER A 21 20.09 18.35 16.08
C SER A 21 19.45 17.39 15.06
N GLN A 22 19.93 16.14 14.95
CA GLN A 22 19.30 15.11 14.12
C GLN A 22 17.99 14.57 14.71
N ALA A 23 17.81 14.63 16.04
CA ALA A 23 16.57 14.19 16.69
C ALA A 23 15.33 14.96 16.20
N ARG A 24 15.44 16.28 16.01
CA ARG A 24 14.33 17.10 15.48
C ARG A 24 13.99 16.78 14.01
N GLY A 25 15.00 16.54 13.18
CA GLY A 25 14.77 16.12 11.79
C GLY A 25 14.15 14.73 11.69
N PHE A 26 14.47 13.85 12.63
CA PHE A 26 13.89 12.52 12.72
C PHE A 26 12.43 12.53 13.18
N GLU A 27 12.09 13.35 14.18
CA GLU A 27 10.71 13.59 14.62
C GLU A 27 9.83 14.08 13.46
N GLU A 28 10.31 15.04 12.67
CA GLU A 28 9.57 15.55 11.51
C GLU A 28 9.31 14.46 10.45
N VAL A 29 10.28 13.58 10.21
CA VAL A 29 10.12 12.43 9.29
C VAL A 29 9.07 11.46 9.82
N ILE A 30 9.08 11.17 11.12
CA ILE A 30 8.09 10.30 11.77
C ILE A 30 6.69 10.91 11.65
N ASP A 31 6.53 12.20 11.99
CA ASP A 31 5.23 12.88 11.96
C ASP A 31 4.66 12.96 10.54
N LYS A 32 5.49 13.24 9.55
CA LYS A 32 5.07 13.19 8.14
C LYS A 32 4.71 11.78 7.70
N SER A 33 5.44 10.76 8.16
CA SER A 33 5.13 9.35 7.86
C SER A 33 3.79 8.93 8.48
N LYS A 34 3.51 9.36 9.73
CA LYS A 34 2.22 9.20 10.41
C LYS A 34 1.08 9.80 9.58
N ALA A 35 1.20 11.07 9.21
CA ALA A 35 0.19 11.75 8.41
C ALA A 35 -0.10 11.04 7.07
N ARG A 36 0.92 10.49 6.43
CA ARG A 36 0.76 9.71 5.19
C ARG A 36 0.05 8.37 5.43
N LEU A 37 0.36 7.66 6.52
CA LEU A 37 -0.38 6.45 6.89
C LEU A 37 -1.86 6.75 7.15
N ASP A 38 -2.16 7.86 7.84
CA ASP A 38 -3.52 8.32 8.08
C ASP A 38 -4.25 8.62 6.76
N HIS A 39 -3.56 9.21 5.79
CA HIS A 39 -4.13 9.40 4.45
C HIS A 39 -4.46 8.06 3.75
N LEU A 40 -3.61 7.04 3.84
CA LEU A 40 -3.92 5.71 3.27
C LEU A 40 -5.20 5.11 3.87
N ALA A 41 -5.35 5.24 5.19
CA ALA A 41 -6.54 4.79 5.91
C ALA A 41 -7.78 5.60 5.55
N PHE A 42 -7.66 6.93 5.54
CA PHE A 42 -8.75 7.86 5.22
C PHE A 42 -9.32 7.61 3.83
N PHE A 43 -8.46 7.46 2.83
CA PHE A 43 -8.86 7.19 1.45
C PHE A 43 -9.15 5.71 1.16
N LYS A 44 -9.07 4.84 2.17
CA LYS A 44 -9.36 3.40 2.09
C LYS A 44 -8.67 2.72 0.91
N VAL A 45 -7.35 2.86 0.82
CA VAL A 45 -6.55 2.23 -0.25
C VAL A 45 -6.53 0.70 -0.05
N ILE A 46 -7.27 -0.05 -0.88
CA ILE A 46 -7.35 -1.52 -0.79
C ILE A 46 -6.22 -2.17 -1.60
N PRO A 47 -5.30 -2.96 -1.01
CA PRO A 47 -4.26 -3.64 -1.78
C PRO A 47 -4.84 -4.68 -2.75
N PRO A 48 -4.27 -4.87 -3.97
CA PRO A 48 -4.79 -5.81 -4.96
C PRO A 48 -4.41 -7.28 -4.66
N ILE A 49 -4.94 -7.83 -3.57
CA ILE A 49 -4.55 -9.14 -3.02
C ILE A 49 -4.73 -10.28 -4.02
N ARG A 50 -5.79 -10.27 -4.83
CA ARG A 50 -6.00 -11.31 -5.84
C ARG A 50 -4.92 -11.30 -6.91
N LEU A 51 -4.42 -10.13 -7.31
CA LEU A 51 -3.26 -10.03 -8.21
C LEU A 51 -2.01 -10.62 -7.55
N PHE A 52 -1.77 -10.30 -6.28
CA PHE A 52 -0.60 -10.80 -5.52
C PHE A 52 -0.55 -12.32 -5.48
N SER A 53 -1.71 -12.97 -5.31
CA SER A 53 -1.82 -14.43 -5.34
C SER A 53 -1.48 -15.04 -6.72
N LYS A 54 -1.66 -14.27 -7.80
CA LYS A 54 -1.43 -14.72 -9.18
C LYS A 54 -0.02 -14.40 -9.68
N VAL A 55 0.57 -13.29 -9.23
CA VAL A 55 1.85 -12.77 -9.73
C VAL A 55 2.65 -12.22 -8.55
N LYS A 56 3.39 -13.09 -7.85
CA LYS A 56 4.07 -12.76 -6.58
C LYS A 56 5.01 -11.55 -6.64
N VAL A 57 5.65 -11.28 -7.78
CA VAL A 57 6.56 -10.12 -7.92
C VAL A 57 5.83 -8.78 -7.73
N THR A 58 4.54 -8.72 -8.05
CA THR A 58 3.73 -7.50 -7.88
C THR A 58 3.59 -7.08 -6.42
N THR A 59 3.67 -8.01 -5.47
CA THR A 59 3.68 -7.70 -4.03
C THR A 59 4.92 -6.90 -3.63
N LYS A 60 6.09 -7.20 -4.23
CA LYS A 60 7.33 -6.47 -3.96
C LYS A 60 7.25 -5.03 -4.45
N PHE A 61 6.86 -4.84 -5.72
CA PHE A 61 6.68 -3.50 -6.28
C PHE A 61 5.59 -2.72 -5.53
N TYR A 62 4.49 -3.36 -5.13
CA TYR A 62 3.46 -2.66 -4.36
C TYR A 62 3.96 -2.25 -2.97
N LYS A 63 4.73 -3.12 -2.30
CA LYS A 63 5.40 -2.79 -1.04
C LYS A 63 6.31 -1.58 -1.20
N GLU A 64 7.16 -1.57 -2.23
CA GLU A 64 8.06 -0.45 -2.53
C GLU A 64 7.29 0.84 -2.84
N ALA A 65 6.16 0.73 -3.54
CA ALA A 65 5.28 1.87 -3.81
C ALA A 65 4.75 2.49 -2.52
N VAL A 66 4.17 1.66 -1.63
CA VAL A 66 3.63 2.13 -0.35
C VAL A 66 4.73 2.71 0.53
N TRP A 67 5.90 2.07 0.59
CA TRP A 67 7.04 2.58 1.33
C TRP A 67 7.53 3.92 0.79
N GLY A 68 7.69 4.03 -0.54
CA GLY A 68 8.07 5.28 -1.20
C GLY A 68 7.09 6.40 -0.85
N PHE A 69 5.80 6.11 -0.75
CA PHE A 69 4.83 7.09 -0.28
C PHE A 69 5.07 7.47 1.18
N ILE A 70 5.12 6.49 2.10
CA ILE A 70 5.25 6.74 3.55
C ILE A 70 6.49 7.60 3.86
N VAL A 71 7.65 7.30 3.26
CA VAL A 71 8.90 8.02 3.53
C VAL A 71 9.05 9.33 2.75
N GLY A 72 8.07 9.74 1.96
CA GLY A 72 8.10 11.01 1.23
C GLY A 72 8.95 10.99 -0.04
N LEU A 73 8.93 9.88 -0.77
CA LEU A 73 9.55 9.68 -2.09
C LEU A 73 8.45 9.50 -3.17
N PRO A 74 7.70 10.57 -3.51
CA PRO A 74 6.52 10.49 -4.37
C PRO A 74 6.81 9.91 -5.76
N ASN A 75 7.90 10.34 -6.41
CA ASN A 75 8.30 9.80 -7.72
C ASN A 75 8.56 8.29 -7.67
N SER A 76 9.22 7.79 -6.61
CA SER A 76 9.48 6.36 -6.44
C SER A 76 8.19 5.58 -6.19
N SER A 77 7.27 6.15 -5.38
CA SER A 77 5.95 5.58 -5.15
C SER A 77 5.15 5.41 -6.45
N ILE A 78 5.13 6.46 -7.28
CA ILE A 78 4.44 6.46 -8.57
C ILE A 78 5.06 5.43 -9.51
N ALA A 79 6.38 5.43 -9.68
CA ALA A 79 7.06 4.50 -10.57
C ALA A 79 6.76 3.04 -10.21
N MET A 80 6.79 2.70 -8.91
CA MET A 80 6.48 1.35 -8.45
C MET A 80 4.99 1.02 -8.54
N SER A 81 4.09 1.97 -8.27
CA SER A 81 2.64 1.79 -8.49
C SER A 81 2.33 1.50 -9.96
N VAL A 82 2.91 2.29 -10.86
CA VAL A 82 2.80 2.11 -12.32
C VAL A 82 3.35 0.75 -12.73
N LYS A 83 4.45 0.29 -12.13
CA LYS A 83 5.00 -1.04 -12.40
C LYS A 83 4.06 -2.17 -12.00
N VAL A 84 3.39 -2.05 -10.84
CA VAL A 84 2.36 -3.01 -10.41
C VAL A 84 1.21 -3.06 -11.42
N LEU A 85 0.74 -1.89 -11.88
CA LEU A 85 -0.28 -1.79 -12.91
C LEU A 85 0.18 -2.47 -14.21
N GLU A 86 1.37 -2.16 -14.69
CA GLU A 86 1.92 -2.73 -15.93
C GLU A 86 1.91 -4.26 -15.91
N VAL A 87 2.44 -4.85 -14.84
CA VAL A 87 2.47 -6.31 -14.68
C VAL A 87 1.05 -6.88 -14.59
N GLY A 88 0.15 -6.20 -13.86
CA GLY A 88 -1.25 -6.60 -13.75
C GLY A 88 -2.00 -6.58 -15.08
N LEU A 89 -1.78 -5.56 -15.92
CA LEU A 89 -2.40 -5.42 -17.23
C LEU A 89 -1.81 -6.39 -18.25
N LYS A 90 -0.48 -6.55 -18.27
CA LYS A 90 0.16 -7.59 -19.10
C LYS A 90 -0.34 -8.97 -18.73
N ARG A 91 -0.62 -9.26 -17.45
CA ARG A 91 -1.23 -10.54 -17.06
C ARG A 91 -2.65 -10.74 -17.60
N LYS A 92 -3.46 -9.67 -17.73
CA LYS A 92 -4.83 -9.70 -18.27
C LYS A 92 -4.83 -9.80 -19.80
N TYR A 93 -4.04 -8.96 -20.47
CA TYR A 93 -4.07 -8.78 -21.93
C TYR A 93 -2.90 -9.48 -22.66
N LYS A 94 -2.05 -10.20 -21.95
CA LYS A 94 -0.82 -10.89 -22.40
C LYS A 94 0.32 -9.94 -22.76
N GLU A 95 0.14 -9.08 -23.76
CA GLU A 95 1.21 -8.21 -24.30
C GLU A 95 0.68 -6.83 -24.70
N GLY A 96 1.59 -5.87 -24.84
CA GLY A 96 1.32 -4.48 -25.20
C GLY A 96 2.17 -3.49 -24.42
N ARG A 97 2.34 -2.29 -24.97
CA ARG A 97 2.95 -1.18 -24.23
C ARG A 97 1.98 -0.67 -23.18
N LEU A 98 2.49 -0.21 -22.04
CA LEU A 98 1.64 0.22 -20.92
C LEU A 98 0.58 1.24 -21.33
N ILE A 99 0.97 2.24 -22.12
CA ILE A 99 0.06 3.28 -22.59
C ILE A 99 -1.11 2.71 -23.41
N GLU A 100 -0.85 1.71 -24.26
CA GLU A 100 -1.89 1.04 -25.07
C GLU A 100 -2.82 0.23 -24.19
N LEU A 101 -2.29 -0.40 -23.14
CA LEU A 101 -3.09 -1.15 -22.17
C LEU A 101 -3.98 -0.22 -21.34
N ILE A 102 -3.48 0.97 -20.98
CA ILE A 102 -4.26 2.02 -20.29
C ILE A 102 -5.35 2.57 -21.20
N ASP A 103 -5.04 2.86 -22.46
CA ASP A 103 -6.02 3.34 -23.44
C ASP A 103 -7.13 2.31 -23.67
N LYS A 104 -6.79 1.01 -23.70
CA LYS A 104 -7.77 -0.08 -23.72
C LYS A 104 -8.68 -0.07 -22.48
N LEU A 105 -8.14 0.16 -21.28
CA LEU A 105 -8.97 0.25 -20.07
C LEU A 105 -9.94 1.43 -20.11
N GLN A 106 -9.52 2.57 -20.67
CA GLN A 106 -10.33 3.79 -20.69
C GLN A 106 -11.65 3.60 -21.47
N VAL A 107 -11.65 2.73 -22.48
CA VAL A 107 -12.84 2.43 -23.30
C VAL A 107 -13.68 1.26 -22.75
N GLU A 108 -13.21 0.53 -21.74
CA GLU A 108 -13.99 -0.56 -21.12
C GLU A 108 -15.18 0.00 -20.33
N SER A 109 -16.38 -0.49 -20.65
CA SER A 109 -17.62 -0.07 -19.97
C SER A 109 -17.57 -0.32 -18.45
N SER A 110 -16.89 -1.39 -18.03
CA SER A 110 -16.67 -1.75 -16.62
C SER A 110 -15.73 -0.82 -15.87
N MET A 111 -15.12 0.16 -16.53
CA MET A 111 -14.15 1.12 -15.96
C MET A 111 -14.65 2.56 -15.99
N LYS A 112 -15.90 2.82 -16.40
CA LYS A 112 -16.45 4.18 -16.56
C LYS A 112 -16.34 5.04 -15.29
N ASP A 113 -16.58 4.45 -14.12
CA ASP A 113 -16.46 5.12 -12.82
C ASP A 113 -15.01 5.42 -12.42
N LEU A 114 -14.03 4.76 -13.05
CA LEU A 114 -12.60 4.95 -12.83
C LEU A 114 -11.92 5.79 -13.92
N ALA A 115 -12.68 6.32 -14.89
CA ALA A 115 -12.14 7.04 -16.04
C ALA A 115 -11.27 8.25 -15.66
N HIS A 116 -11.59 8.95 -14.57
CA HIS A 116 -10.74 10.03 -14.05
C HIS A 116 -9.39 9.51 -13.53
N GLY A 117 -9.40 8.44 -12.73
CA GLY A 117 -8.18 7.81 -12.23
C GLY A 117 -7.29 7.23 -13.33
N ILE A 118 -7.91 6.67 -14.37
CA ILE A 118 -7.20 6.20 -15.56
C ILE A 118 -6.47 7.36 -16.26
N ARG A 119 -7.11 8.54 -16.38
CA ARG A 119 -6.46 9.74 -16.94
C ARG A 119 -5.29 10.21 -16.08
N ILE A 120 -5.41 10.21 -14.75
CA ILE A 120 -4.31 10.57 -13.84
C ILE A 120 -3.10 9.65 -14.07
N ILE A 121 -3.32 8.33 -14.07
CA ILE A 121 -2.25 7.34 -14.28
C ILE A 121 -1.64 7.50 -15.67
N ARG A 122 -2.47 7.70 -16.70
CA ARG A 122 -1.99 7.94 -18.08
C ARG A 122 -1.03 9.12 -18.14
N ASN A 123 -1.39 10.24 -17.50
CA ASN A 123 -0.53 11.41 -17.44
C ASN A 123 0.76 11.12 -16.67
N ALA A 124 0.69 10.36 -15.57
CA ALA A 124 1.88 9.97 -14.80
C ALA A 124 2.86 9.13 -15.63
N VAL A 125 2.35 8.22 -16.47
CA VAL A 125 3.14 7.39 -17.39
C VAL A 125 3.73 8.20 -18.55
N MET A 126 3.00 9.19 -19.07
CA MET A 126 3.47 10.00 -20.20
C MET A 126 4.52 11.05 -19.79
N HIS A 127 4.55 11.45 -18.52
CA HIS A 127 5.41 12.50 -18.00
C HIS A 127 6.26 11.98 -16.84
N GLU A 128 7.11 10.97 -17.11
CA GLU A 128 7.94 10.32 -16.09
C GLU A 128 8.96 11.28 -15.45
N GLU A 129 9.40 12.31 -16.17
CA GLU A 129 10.38 13.31 -15.70
C GLU A 129 9.77 14.40 -14.80
N LYS A 130 8.44 14.42 -14.64
CA LYS A 130 7.76 15.41 -13.82
C LYS A 130 8.09 15.18 -12.34
N GLU A 131 8.29 16.26 -11.58
CA GLU A 131 8.32 16.22 -10.12
C GLU A 131 6.89 16.08 -9.58
N TYR A 132 6.67 15.08 -8.72
CA TYR A 132 5.36 14.76 -8.17
C TYR A 132 5.27 15.11 -6.69
N SER A 133 4.09 15.53 -6.27
CA SER A 133 3.78 15.77 -4.85
C SER A 133 3.35 14.49 -4.14
N ASP A 134 3.30 14.53 -2.80
CA ASP A 134 2.72 13.47 -1.98
C ASP A 134 1.25 13.19 -2.36
N ALA A 135 0.49 14.24 -2.71
CA ALA A 135 -0.90 14.10 -3.14
C ALA A 135 -1.00 13.32 -4.46
N ASP A 136 -0.14 13.62 -5.44
CA ASP A 136 -0.08 12.89 -6.70
C ASP A 136 0.24 11.41 -6.48
N ALA A 137 1.22 11.12 -5.60
CA ALA A 137 1.62 9.76 -5.29
C ALA A 137 0.49 8.95 -4.63
N LEU A 138 -0.24 9.56 -3.70
CA LEU A 138 -1.41 8.96 -3.07
C LEU A 138 -2.51 8.66 -4.10
N GLU A 139 -2.81 9.63 -4.98
CA GLU A 139 -3.85 9.45 -6.01
C GLU A 139 -3.50 8.31 -6.97
N VAL A 140 -2.25 8.28 -7.45
CA VAL A 140 -1.78 7.20 -8.34
C VAL A 140 -1.87 5.85 -7.63
N LEU A 141 -1.34 5.73 -6.42
CA LEU A 141 -1.38 4.48 -5.64
C LEU A 141 -2.81 3.99 -5.42
N ARG A 142 -3.72 4.89 -5.05
CA ARG A 142 -5.15 4.60 -4.84
C ARG A 142 -5.83 4.16 -6.13
N HIS A 143 -5.60 4.85 -7.24
CA HIS A 143 -6.23 4.52 -8.51
C HIS A 143 -5.69 3.23 -9.12
N VAL A 144 -4.38 2.97 -9.03
CA VAL A 144 -3.78 1.68 -9.42
C VAL A 144 -4.43 0.55 -8.63
N SER A 145 -4.51 0.71 -7.32
CA SER A 145 -5.15 -0.27 -6.44
C SER A 145 -6.62 -0.52 -6.82
N SER A 146 -7.37 0.55 -7.10
CA SER A 146 -8.79 0.47 -7.48
C SER A 146 -9.00 -0.25 -8.82
N ILE A 147 -8.20 0.08 -9.83
CA ILE A 147 -8.24 -0.56 -11.15
C ILE A 147 -7.91 -2.04 -11.03
N LEU A 148 -6.85 -2.38 -10.30
CA LEU A 148 -6.43 -3.77 -10.14
C LEU A 148 -7.42 -4.60 -9.32
N ASN A 149 -8.07 -4.02 -8.32
CA ASN A 149 -9.17 -4.70 -7.60
C ASN A 149 -10.43 -4.87 -8.46
N ARG A 150 -10.68 -3.98 -9.43
CA ARG A 150 -11.76 -4.17 -10.40
C ARG A 150 -11.45 -5.31 -11.38
N ILE A 151 -10.19 -5.41 -11.82
CA ILE A 151 -9.74 -6.48 -12.74
C ILE A 151 -9.62 -7.83 -12.02
N TYR A 152 -9.08 -7.81 -10.80
CA TYR A 152 -8.81 -8.98 -9.98
C TYR A 152 -9.57 -8.84 -8.65
N PRO A 153 -10.90 -8.99 -8.66
CA PRO A 153 -11.69 -8.82 -7.45
C PRO A 153 -11.45 -9.95 -6.45
N PHE A 154 -11.61 -9.62 -5.18
CA PHE A 154 -11.77 -10.56 -4.07
C PHE A 154 -12.92 -10.07 -3.18
N ASN A 155 -13.65 -11.00 -2.57
CA ASN A 155 -14.80 -10.68 -1.71
C ASN A 155 -14.37 -10.60 -0.24
N SER A 156 -13.64 -11.62 0.21
CA SER A 156 -13.11 -11.70 1.57
C SER A 156 -11.74 -12.38 1.59
N LEU A 157 -11.05 -12.23 2.72
CA LEU A 157 -9.77 -12.83 3.02
C LEU A 157 -9.85 -13.56 4.36
N LEU A 158 -9.29 -14.76 4.40
CA LEU A 158 -9.13 -15.51 5.64
C LEU A 158 -7.78 -15.14 6.26
N LEU A 159 -7.81 -14.53 7.44
CA LEU A 159 -6.62 -14.19 8.22
C LEU A 159 -6.35 -15.31 9.22
N PHE A 160 -5.08 -15.71 9.33
CA PHE A 160 -4.60 -16.61 10.37
C PHE A 160 -3.96 -15.75 11.46
N LEU A 161 -4.55 -15.77 12.66
CA LEU A 161 -4.20 -14.90 13.77
C LEU A 161 -3.71 -15.74 14.93
N GLN A 162 -2.74 -15.19 15.67
CA GLN A 162 -2.27 -15.77 16.92
C GLN A 162 -2.44 -14.73 18.04
N CYS A 163 -3.13 -15.10 19.11
CA CYS A 163 -3.29 -14.20 20.26
C CYS A 163 -2.04 -14.23 21.16
N PRO A 164 -1.86 -13.25 22.07
CA PRO A 164 -0.73 -13.23 23.01
C PRO A 164 -0.65 -14.47 23.93
N SER A 165 -1.76 -15.18 24.10
CA SER A 165 -1.82 -16.46 24.83
C SER A 165 -1.51 -17.68 23.94
N LYS A 166 -0.95 -17.47 22.74
CA LYS A 166 -0.56 -18.51 21.75
C LYS A 166 -1.71 -19.34 21.18
N HIS A 167 -2.96 -18.92 21.35
CA HIS A 167 -4.08 -19.54 20.64
C HIS A 167 -4.11 -19.07 19.19
N GLU A 168 -4.22 -20.00 18.26
CA GLU A 168 -4.42 -19.74 16.84
C GLU A 168 -5.91 -19.76 16.51
N PHE A 169 -6.33 -18.85 15.63
CA PHE A 169 -7.71 -18.77 15.15
C PHE A 169 -7.75 -18.08 13.79
N THR A 170 -8.85 -18.23 13.07
CA THR A 170 -9.02 -17.64 11.75
C THR A 170 -10.22 -16.73 11.70
N GLU A 171 -10.09 -15.61 10.99
CA GLU A 171 -11.16 -14.63 10.83
C GLU A 171 -11.32 -14.26 9.36
N SER A 172 -12.57 -14.14 8.91
CA SER A 172 -12.88 -13.72 7.54
C SER A 172 -13.13 -12.22 7.49
N VAL A 173 -12.35 -11.52 6.67
CA VAL A 173 -12.43 -10.05 6.51
C VAL A 173 -12.93 -9.72 5.12
N GLU A 174 -13.98 -8.93 5.04
CA GLU A 174 -14.51 -8.38 3.78
C GLU A 174 -13.53 -7.40 3.14
N ASN A 175 -13.52 -7.34 1.80
CA ASN A 175 -12.65 -6.42 1.05
C ASN A 175 -12.81 -4.95 1.47
N SER A 176 -14.02 -4.53 1.83
CA SER A 176 -14.38 -3.16 2.22
C SER A 176 -13.71 -2.71 3.53
N LYS A 177 -13.27 -3.68 4.34
CA LYS A 177 -12.57 -3.47 5.61
C LYS A 177 -11.06 -3.70 5.48
N PHE A 178 -10.60 -4.29 4.37
CA PHE A 178 -9.20 -4.62 4.14
C PHE A 178 -8.49 -3.52 3.34
N TYR A 179 -8.33 -2.34 3.93
CA TYR A 179 -7.58 -1.21 3.35
C TYR A 179 -6.36 -0.86 4.20
N LEU A 180 -5.31 -0.35 3.55
CA LEU A 180 -4.02 -0.04 4.17
C LEU A 180 -4.17 0.86 5.40
N ALA A 181 -3.36 0.59 6.43
CA ALA A 181 -3.35 1.26 7.72
C ALA A 181 -4.66 1.13 8.54
N ASN A 182 -5.63 0.32 8.08
CA ASN A 182 -6.80 0.01 8.91
C ASN A 182 -6.43 -0.90 10.09
N ILE A 183 -6.97 -0.60 11.27
CA ILE A 183 -6.81 -1.42 12.47
C ILE A 183 -8.05 -2.28 12.67
N LEU A 184 -7.93 -3.58 12.37
CA LEU A 184 -8.95 -4.58 12.63
C LEU A 184 -8.76 -5.15 14.03
N ARG A 185 -9.83 -5.18 14.83
CA ARG A 185 -9.79 -5.70 16.20
C ARG A 185 -10.55 -7.01 16.26
N PHE A 186 -9.83 -8.10 16.50
CA PHE A 186 -10.41 -9.43 16.62
C PHE A 186 -10.45 -9.88 18.07
N LYS A 187 -11.50 -10.59 18.46
CA LYS A 187 -11.61 -11.16 19.81
C LYS A 187 -11.22 -12.63 19.75
N CYS A 188 -10.17 -13.02 20.46
CA CYS A 188 -9.77 -14.43 20.52
C CYS A 188 -10.93 -15.27 21.10
N PRO A 189 -11.37 -16.34 20.42
CA PRO A 189 -12.51 -17.14 20.87
C PRO A 189 -12.22 -17.90 22.18
N ASN A 190 -10.94 -18.21 22.45
CA ASN A 190 -10.54 -19.02 23.61
C ASN A 190 -10.37 -18.21 24.89
N CYS A 191 -9.73 -17.04 24.82
CA CYS A 191 -9.39 -16.24 26.01
C CYS A 191 -10.01 -14.84 26.03
N GLY A 192 -10.80 -14.48 25.01
CA GLY A 192 -11.49 -13.19 24.94
C GLY A 192 -10.61 -11.96 24.74
N LYS A 193 -9.28 -12.11 24.68
CA LYS A 193 -8.33 -11.01 24.44
C LYS A 193 -8.51 -10.41 23.05
N ILE A 194 -8.36 -9.10 22.95
CA ILE A 194 -8.37 -8.38 21.67
C ILE A 194 -7.00 -8.53 20.99
N VAL A 195 -7.01 -8.91 19.72
CA VAL A 195 -5.86 -9.03 18.84
C VAL A 195 -6.00 -7.96 17.76
N PRO A 196 -5.22 -6.86 17.81
CA PRO A 196 -5.20 -5.89 16.74
C PRO A 196 -4.44 -6.47 15.54
N TYR A 197 -4.95 -6.22 14.33
CA TYR A 197 -4.32 -6.53 13.08
C TYR A 197 -4.33 -5.27 12.22
N ILE A 198 -3.15 -4.82 11.81
CA ILE A 198 -3.01 -3.62 11.00
C ILE A 198 -2.77 -4.06 9.56
N VAL A 199 -3.69 -3.71 8.68
CA VAL A 199 -3.60 -4.05 7.26
C VAL A 199 -2.39 -3.32 6.67
N GLY A 200 -1.47 -4.08 6.10
CA GLY A 200 -0.22 -3.60 5.54
C GLY A 200 1.03 -4.04 6.30
N THR A 201 0.88 -4.48 7.55
CA THR A 201 2.01 -5.04 8.33
C THR A 201 2.56 -6.32 7.71
N GLU A 202 1.74 -7.08 6.99
CA GLU A 202 2.14 -8.22 6.16
C GLU A 202 3.07 -7.83 5.00
N PHE A 203 3.02 -6.55 4.57
CA PHE A 203 3.97 -5.96 3.62
C PHE A 203 5.16 -5.31 4.33
N GLY A 204 5.25 -5.42 5.65
CA GLY A 204 6.25 -4.76 6.48
C GLY A 204 6.08 -3.25 6.54
N ILE A 205 4.85 -2.72 6.40
CA ILE A 205 4.56 -1.30 6.67
C ILE A 205 4.65 -1.08 8.19
N PRO A 206 5.42 -0.09 8.67
CA PRO A 206 5.71 0.06 10.09
C PRO A 206 4.49 0.61 10.84
N MET A 207 4.39 0.25 12.12
CA MET A 207 3.49 0.89 13.05
C MET A 207 3.99 2.29 13.38
N VAL A 208 3.08 3.24 13.54
CA VAL A 208 3.40 4.46 14.27
C VAL A 208 2.21 4.79 15.17
N GLU A 209 2.33 4.41 16.44
CA GLU A 209 1.47 4.90 17.53
C GLU A 209 1.99 6.28 17.97
#